data_AF-A0A813ZPS2-F1
#
_entry.id   AF-A0A813ZPS2-F1
#
_cell.length_a   1.000
_cell.length_b   1.000
_cell.length_c   1.000
_cell.angle_alpha   90.00
_cell.angle_beta   90.00
_cell.angle_gamma   90.00
#
_symmetry.space_group_name_H-M   'P 1'
#
loop_
_entity.id
_entity.type
_entity.pdbx_description
1 polymer ?
#
loop_
_entity_poly.entity_id
_entity_poly.type
_entity_poly.pdbx_seq_one_letter_code
_entity_poly.pdbx_strand_id
1 'polypeptide(L)'
;MHRWGMKHVQSYILVEGTGGAAKAQMSDNLAYGKNIEGQQRDYLQICSDEMTKGEWIDIDLQGRSRFPHAFIGPMAAAIRRYGNVHDQPSTDIEDALKTMIIVETARKNSTYNMTPIQYN
;
A
#
# COMPACT_ATOMS: atom_id res chain seq x y z
N MET A 1 -4.02 21.25 -1.86
CA MET A 1 -4.53 20.61 -3.09
C MET A 1 -3.50 20.84 -4.18
N HIS A 2 -3.15 19.81 -4.96
CA HIS A 2 -2.11 19.94 -5.99
C HIS A 2 -2.52 20.99 -7.04
N ARG A 3 -1.63 21.94 -7.35
CA ARG A 3 -1.94 23.10 -8.20
C ARG A 3 -2.37 22.69 -9.62
N TRP A 4 -1.91 21.53 -10.07
CA TRP A 4 -2.11 21.02 -11.44
C TRP A 4 -3.15 19.90 -11.52
N GLY A 5 -4.04 19.78 -10.52
CA GLY A 5 -5.08 18.75 -10.49
C GLY A 5 -4.56 17.35 -10.15
N MET A 6 -5.48 16.36 -10.16
CA MET A 6 -5.21 14.98 -9.72
C MET A 6 -4.77 14.03 -10.84
N LYS A 7 -4.85 14.46 -12.10
CA LYS A 7 -4.61 13.60 -13.26
C LYS A 7 -3.24 12.91 -13.26
N HIS A 8 -2.21 13.58 -12.76
CA HIS A 8 -0.83 13.06 -12.72
C HIS A 8 -0.35 12.73 -11.31
N VAL A 9 -1.24 12.80 -10.31
CA VAL A 9 -0.91 12.39 -8.95
C VAL A 9 -1.02 10.87 -8.89
N GLN A 10 -0.02 10.22 -8.29
CA GLN A 10 0.05 8.77 -8.25
C GLN A 10 0.25 8.30 -6.81
N SER A 11 -0.42 7.19 -6.49
CA SER A 11 -0.20 6.39 -5.29
C SER A 11 -0.21 4.95 -5.75
N TYR A 12 0.96 4.36 -5.91
CA TYR A 12 1.10 3.00 -6.39
C TYR A 12 2.20 2.27 -5.64
N ILE A 13 2.14 0.95 -5.70
CA ILE A 13 3.23 0.05 -5.35
C ILE A 13 3.56 -0.75 -6.60
N LEU A 14 4.85 -0.82 -6.92
CA LEU A 14 5.41 -1.71 -7.94
C LEU A 14 6.31 -2.71 -7.22
N VAL A 15 6.05 -3.99 -7.42
CA VAL A 15 6.88 -5.08 -6.90
C VAL A 15 7.46 -5.80 -8.11
N GLU A 16 8.79 -5.84 -8.18
CA GLU A 16 9.53 -6.55 -9.23
C GLU A 16 10.22 -7.76 -8.62
N GLY A 17 10.07 -8.91 -9.28
CA GLY A 17 10.74 -10.15 -8.94
C GLY A 17 11.46 -10.71 -10.17
N THR A 18 12.10 -11.86 -10.00
CA THR A 18 12.90 -12.47 -11.07
C THR A 18 12.08 -13.08 -12.20
N GLY A 19 10.79 -13.38 -11.99
CA GLY A 19 9.91 -14.00 -12.99
C GLY A 19 8.69 -13.15 -13.36
N GLY A 20 8.71 -11.86 -13.01
CA GLY A 20 7.59 -10.96 -13.26
C GLY A 20 7.56 -9.73 -12.36
N ALA A 21 6.55 -8.89 -12.58
CA ALA A 21 6.29 -7.69 -11.83
C ALA A 21 4.78 -7.48 -11.61
N ALA A 22 4.41 -6.82 -10.52
CA ALA A 22 3.04 -6.46 -10.20
C ALA A 22 2.95 -4.98 -9.83
N LYS A 23 1.98 -4.27 -10.40
CA LYS A 23 1.73 -2.86 -10.14
C LYS A 23 0.30 -2.66 -9.64
N ALA A 24 0.17 -2.11 -8.44
CA ALA A 24 -1.12 -1.76 -7.86
C ALA A 24 -1.22 -0.24 -7.69
N GLN A 25 -2.22 0.38 -8.33
CA GLN A 25 -2.57 1.77 -8.12
C GLN A 25 -3.69 1.87 -7.10
N MET A 26 -3.48 2.69 -6.07
CA MET A 26 -4.39 3.00 -4.98
C MET A 26 -4.76 4.49 -5.05
N SER A 27 -5.52 4.85 -6.06
CA SER A 27 -6.01 6.20 -6.34
C SER A 27 -6.85 6.76 -5.20
N ASP A 28 -7.46 5.87 -4.43
CA ASP A 28 -8.28 6.22 -3.29
C ASP A 28 -7.44 6.78 -2.11
N ASN A 29 -6.14 6.47 -2.01
CA ASN A 29 -5.23 7.11 -1.04
C ASN A 29 -5.00 8.60 -1.33
N LEU A 30 -5.24 9.05 -2.56
CA LEU A 30 -5.05 10.44 -2.99
C LEU A 30 -6.23 11.33 -2.62
N ALA A 31 -7.42 10.74 -2.47
CA ALA A 31 -8.69 11.44 -2.39
C ALA A 31 -9.68 10.75 -1.46
N TYR A 32 -9.22 10.36 -0.26
CA TYR A 32 -9.98 9.56 0.72
C TYR A 32 -11.46 9.98 0.84
N GLY A 33 -12.37 9.13 0.33
CA GLY A 33 -13.83 9.32 0.43
C GLY A 33 -14.41 10.48 -0.37
N LYS A 34 -13.61 11.14 -1.23
CA LYS A 34 -14.06 12.24 -2.08
C LYS A 34 -14.19 11.75 -3.52
N ASN A 35 -15.36 11.91 -4.11
CA ASN A 35 -15.53 11.79 -5.56
C ASN A 35 -14.91 13.03 -6.22
N ILE A 36 -13.60 12.98 -6.50
CA ILE A 36 -12.90 14.08 -7.16
C ILE A 36 -12.92 13.85 -8.67
N GLU A 37 -13.34 14.86 -9.42
CA GLU A 37 -13.29 14.82 -10.87
C GLU A 37 -11.84 14.59 -11.35
N GLY A 38 -11.66 13.62 -12.24
CA GLY A 38 -10.33 13.21 -12.72
C GLY A 38 -9.54 12.31 -11.77
N GLN A 39 -10.15 11.77 -10.71
CA GLN A 39 -9.55 10.69 -9.91
C GLN A 39 -9.31 9.46 -10.80
N GLN A 40 -8.08 8.95 -10.76
CA GLN A 40 -7.73 7.70 -11.43
C GLN A 40 -8.48 6.52 -10.80
N ARG A 41 -8.70 5.45 -11.57
CA ARG A 41 -9.27 4.22 -11.01
C ARG A 41 -8.18 3.45 -10.24
N ASP A 42 -8.60 2.69 -9.25
CA ASP A 42 -7.74 1.65 -8.68
C ASP A 42 -7.60 0.54 -9.73
N TYR A 43 -6.39 0.02 -9.90
CA TYR A 43 -6.12 -1.10 -10.79
C TYR A 43 -4.99 -1.95 -10.23
N LEU A 44 -5.01 -3.22 -10.58
CA LEU A 44 -3.90 -4.14 -10.39
C LEU A 44 -3.48 -4.65 -11.75
N GLN A 45 -2.20 -4.53 -12.05
CA GLN A 45 -1.58 -5.06 -13.26
C GLN A 45 -0.52 -6.07 -12.89
N ILE A 46 -0.45 -7.17 -13.64
CA ILE A 46 0.60 -8.18 -13.48
C ILE A 46 1.29 -8.47 -14.80
N CYS A 47 2.59 -8.72 -14.73
CA CYS A 47 3.41 -9.19 -15.82
C CYS A 47 4.24 -10.37 -15.30
N SER A 48 4.29 -11.46 -16.05
CA SER A 48 5.03 -12.67 -15.70
C SER A 48 5.46 -13.39 -16.96
N ASP A 49 6.70 -13.88 -16.96
CA ASP A 49 7.26 -14.62 -18.10
C ASP A 49 6.47 -15.90 -18.38
N GLU A 50 5.94 -16.54 -17.34
CA GLU A 50 5.18 -17.79 -17.47
C GLU A 50 3.68 -17.52 -17.68
N MET A 51 3.06 -16.71 -16.81
CA MET A 51 1.59 -16.56 -16.82
C MET A 51 1.10 -15.62 -17.92
N THR A 52 1.83 -14.54 -18.19
CA THR A 52 1.42 -13.49 -19.12
C THR A 52 2.35 -13.37 -20.32
N LYS A 53 3.36 -14.25 -20.42
CA LYS A 53 4.38 -14.25 -21.47
C LYS A 53 5.08 -12.90 -21.63
N GLY A 54 5.29 -12.21 -20.50
CA GLY A 54 5.95 -10.90 -20.46
C GLY A 54 5.04 -9.72 -20.82
N GLU A 55 3.73 -9.93 -21.00
CA GLU A 55 2.78 -8.83 -21.24
C GLU A 55 2.12 -8.37 -19.94
N TRP A 56 1.84 -7.07 -19.83
CA TRP A 56 1.06 -6.55 -18.72
C TRP A 56 -0.42 -6.83 -18.95
N ILE A 57 -1.06 -7.48 -17.97
CA ILE A 57 -2.51 -7.71 -17.98
C ILE A 57 -3.18 -7.00 -16.80
N ASP A 58 -4.34 -6.42 -17.07
CA ASP A 58 -5.20 -5.82 -16.04
C ASP A 58 -5.97 -6.91 -15.29
N ILE A 59 -5.92 -6.84 -13.96
CA ILE A 59 -6.77 -7.62 -13.06
C ILE A 59 -7.92 -6.72 -12.63
N ASP A 60 -9.14 -7.11 -13.00
CA ASP A 60 -10.34 -6.37 -12.61
C ASP A 60 -10.55 -6.47 -11.10
N LEU A 61 -10.36 -5.35 -10.41
CA LEU A 61 -10.59 -5.24 -8.98
C LEU A 61 -12.08 -4.99 -8.74
N GLN A 62 -12.80 -6.02 -8.31
CA GLN A 62 -14.19 -5.87 -7.90
C GLN A 62 -14.30 -5.16 -6.55
N GLY A 63 -15.10 -4.09 -6.50
CA GLY A 63 -15.46 -3.40 -5.27
C GLY A 63 -15.02 -1.94 -5.25
N ARG A 64 -15.96 -1.01 -5.47
CA ARG A 64 -15.81 0.41 -5.10
C ARG A 64 -16.26 0.61 -3.66
N SER A 65 -15.60 0.02 -2.69
CA SER A 65 -15.79 0.42 -1.30
C SER A 65 -14.70 -0.15 -0.39
N ARG A 66 -13.75 0.70 0.01
CA ARG A 66 -12.82 0.39 1.10
C ARG A 66 -13.53 0.17 2.44
N PHE A 67 -14.80 0.58 2.55
CA PHE A 67 -15.63 0.39 3.73
C PHE A 67 -16.73 -0.65 3.47
N PRO A 68 -16.80 -1.75 4.22
CA PRO A 68 -16.01 -2.11 5.41
C PRO A 68 -14.76 -2.97 5.11
N HIS A 69 -14.52 -3.37 3.86
CA HIS A 69 -13.57 -4.43 3.52
C HIS A 69 -12.12 -4.22 4.00
N ALA A 70 -11.62 -2.98 4.02
CA ALA A 70 -10.26 -2.70 4.50
C ALA A 70 -10.10 -2.89 6.03
N PHE A 71 -11.20 -2.85 6.79
CA PHE A 71 -11.19 -2.87 8.26
C PHE A 71 -11.61 -4.21 8.85
N ILE A 72 -12.37 -5.03 8.10
CA ILE A 72 -12.88 -6.30 8.61
C ILE A 72 -11.75 -7.21 9.08
N GLY A 73 -10.67 -7.34 8.29
CA GLY A 73 -9.52 -8.19 8.63
C GLY A 73 -8.82 -7.75 9.92
N PRO A 74 -8.30 -6.50 9.99
CA PRO A 74 -7.64 -5.99 11.19
C PRO A 74 -8.53 -6.01 12.44
N MET A 75 -9.81 -5.62 12.32
CA MET A 75 -10.75 -5.64 13.44
C MET A 75 -11.02 -7.07 13.93
N ALA A 76 -11.21 -8.02 13.01
CA ALA A 76 -11.39 -9.42 13.38
C ALA A 76 -10.13 -9.99 14.06
N ALA A 77 -8.93 -9.61 13.61
CA ALA A 77 -7.67 -10.01 14.24
C ALA A 77 -7.53 -9.45 15.66
N ALA A 78 -7.91 -8.18 15.86
CA ALA A 78 -7.91 -7.55 17.19
C ALA A 78 -8.88 -8.24 18.16
N ILE A 79 -10.11 -8.57 17.71
CA ILE A 79 -11.10 -9.28 18.52
C ILE A 79 -10.59 -10.68 18.89
N ARG A 80 -9.98 -11.41 17.96
CA ARG A 80 -9.38 -12.73 18.23
C ARG A 80 -8.25 -12.64 19.27
N ARG A 81 -7.33 -11.69 19.10
CA ARG A 81 -6.25 -11.43 20.07
C ARG A 81 -6.78 -11.14 21.47
N TYR A 82 -7.88 -10.38 21.57
CA TYR A 82 -8.52 -10.09 22.85
C TYR A 82 -9.09 -11.35 23.52
N GLY A 83 -9.69 -12.27 22.73
CA GLY A 83 -10.21 -13.55 23.23
C GLY A 83 -9.14 -14.60 23.51
N ASN A 84 -8.00 -14.56 22.81
CA ASN A 84 -6.89 -15.48 22.94
C ASN A 84 -5.55 -14.75 22.77
N VAL A 85 -4.78 -14.65 23.87
CA VAL A 85 -3.46 -14.01 23.91
C VAL A 85 -2.36 -14.77 23.14
N HIS A 86 -2.66 -15.92 22.55
CA HIS A 86 -1.74 -16.63 21.67
C HIS A 86 -2.04 -16.39 20.17
N ASP A 87 -3.18 -15.79 19.83
CA ASP A 87 -3.47 -15.43 18.43
C ASP A 87 -2.66 -14.19 18.06
N GLN A 88 -1.76 -14.29 17.08
CA GLN A 88 -0.98 -13.15 16.62
C GLN A 88 -1.65 -12.46 15.43
N PRO A 89 -1.92 -11.15 15.48
CA PRO A 89 -2.48 -10.42 14.35
C PRO A 89 -1.43 -10.23 13.25
N SER A 90 -1.89 -10.14 12.00
CA SER A 90 -1.02 -9.80 10.86
C SER A 90 -0.45 -8.38 10.91
N THR A 91 -0.99 -7.52 11.77
CA THR A 91 -0.52 -6.16 12.05
C THR A 91 -0.26 -6.04 13.54
N ASP A 92 0.92 -6.48 13.97
CA ASP A 92 1.34 -6.44 15.36
C ASP A 92 1.96 -5.07 15.74
N ILE A 93 2.02 -4.78 17.03
CA ILE A 93 2.60 -3.55 17.58
C ILE A 93 4.07 -3.42 17.18
N GLU A 94 4.82 -4.52 17.19
CA GLU A 94 6.23 -4.52 16.80
C GLU A 94 6.44 -4.05 15.35
N ASP A 95 5.56 -4.46 14.44
CA ASP A 95 5.66 -4.04 13.03
C ASP A 95 5.26 -2.57 12.83
N ALA A 96 4.30 -2.10 13.63
CA ALA A 96 3.97 -0.67 13.68
C ALA A 96 5.15 0.17 14.20
N LEU A 97 5.88 -0.32 15.22
CA LEU A 97 7.08 0.34 15.75
C LEU A 97 8.21 0.35 14.72
N LYS A 98 8.48 -0.76 14.04
CA LYS A 98 9.47 -0.81 12.94
C LYS A 98 9.13 0.20 11.85
N THR A 99 7.86 0.31 11.47
CA THR A 99 7.39 1.29 10.48
C THR A 99 7.67 2.72 10.96
N MET A 100 7.37 3.04 12.22
CA MET A 100 7.64 4.37 12.80
C MET A 100 9.14 4.70 12.82
N ILE A 101 10.00 3.73 13.14
CA ILE A 101 11.45 3.91 13.11
C ILE A 101 11.93 4.30 11.71
N ILE A 102 11.43 3.64 10.66
CA ILE A 102 11.76 3.97 9.28
C ILE A 102 11.34 5.40 8.94
N VAL A 103 10.11 5.78 9.28
CA VAL A 103 9.57 7.13 9.04
C VAL A 103 10.43 8.18 9.74
N GLU A 104 10.73 8.00 11.02
CA GLU A 104 11.55 8.94 11.77
C GLU A 104 12.98 9.03 11.25
N THR A 105 13.55 7.91 10.81
CA THR A 105 14.90 7.89 10.24
C THR A 105 14.93 8.60 8.89
N ALA A 106 13.95 8.34 8.01
CA ALA A 106 13.81 9.04 6.74
C ALA A 106 13.64 10.56 6.94
N ARG A 107 12.81 10.97 7.91
CA ARG A 107 12.60 12.37 8.27
C ARG A 107 13.89 13.03 8.76
N LYS A 108 14.65 12.38 9.65
CA LYS A 108 15.94 12.88 10.15
C LYS A 108 16.95 13.04 9.01
N ASN A 109 17.10 12.04 8.14
CA ASN A 109 18.01 12.09 6.99
C ASN A 109 17.61 13.14 5.95
N SER A 110 16.31 13.40 5.78
CA SER A 110 15.83 14.48 4.92
C SER A 110 16.14 15.88 5.47
N THR A 111 16.37 16.00 6.78
CA THR A 111 16.66 17.29 7.46
C THR A 111 18.17 17.51 7.67
N TYR A 112 18.92 16.42 7.85
CA TYR A 112 20.36 16.43 8.12
C TYR A 112 21.07 15.48 7.14
N ASN A 113 21.74 16.06 6.12
CA ASN A 113 22.70 15.43 5.20
C ASN A 113 22.66 13.89 5.09
N MET A 114 21.68 13.35 4.34
CA MET A 114 21.69 12.10 3.55
C MET A 114 22.69 10.99 3.97
N THR A 115 22.75 10.62 5.24
CA THR A 115 23.52 9.46 5.68
C THR A 115 22.71 8.18 5.42
N PRO A 116 23.30 7.13 4.80
CA PRO A 116 22.62 5.86 4.55
C PRO A 116 22.03 5.27 5.84
N ILE A 117 20.79 4.78 5.76
CA ILE A 117 20.09 4.15 6.89
C ILE A 117 20.77 2.81 7.17
N GLN A 118 21.45 2.70 8.31
CA GLN A 118 22.02 1.44 8.79
C GLN A 118 20.92 0.64 9.49
N TYR A 119 20.51 -0.49 8.91
CA TYR A 119 19.71 -1.50 9.59
C TYR A 119 20.66 -2.52 10.21
N ASN A 120 20.65 -2.66 11.53
CA ASN A 120 21.42 -3.66 12.28
C ASN A 120 20.46 -4.55 13.07
#